data_AF-C6TFR8-F1
#
_entry.id   AF-C6TFR8-F1
#
_cell.length_a   1.000
_cell.length_b   1.000
_cell.length_c   1.000
_cell.angle_alpha   90.00
_cell.angle_beta   90.00
_cell.angle_gamma   90.00
#
_symmetry.space_group_name_H-M   'P 1'
#
loop_
_entity.id
_entity.type
_entity.pdbx_description
1 polymer ?
#
loop_
_entity_poly.entity_id
_entity_poly.type
_entity_poly.pdbx_seq_one_letter_code
_entity_poly.pdbx_strand_id
1 'polypeptide(L)'
;MNHPIKLDFYFLSMEKRLRAACNASDSKIDNVAKVLDALLCEYEKSIQAPGKWQKLAVFLQQSFERPALDLTWRLINKVESDKSSLSLIIN
;
A
#
# COMPACT_ATOMS: atom_id res chain seq x y z
N MET A 1 8.87 24.90 13.22
CA MET A 1 8.74 24.41 11.81
C MET A 1 7.27 24.38 11.43
N ASN A 2 6.90 24.98 10.30
CA ASN A 2 5.50 25.13 9.87
C ASN A 2 4.81 23.75 9.71
N HIS A 3 3.63 23.62 10.34
CA HIS A 3 2.78 22.43 10.35
C HIS A 3 2.52 21.79 8.95
N PRO A 4 2.32 22.55 7.85
CA PRO A 4 2.08 21.97 6.53
C PRO A 4 3.27 21.17 5.96
N ILE A 5 4.51 21.63 6.13
CA ILE A 5 5.71 20.98 5.56
C ILE A 5 5.96 19.61 6.20
N LYS A 6 5.69 19.49 7.50
CA LYS A 6 5.83 18.22 8.23
C LYS A 6 4.85 17.15 7.76
N LEU A 7 3.65 17.56 7.32
CA LEU A 7 2.58 16.67 6.91
C LEU A 7 2.83 16.07 5.52
N ASP A 8 3.32 16.88 4.59
CA ASP A 8 3.60 16.41 3.22
C ASP A 8 4.80 15.44 3.19
N PHE A 9 5.84 15.70 4.00
CA PHE A 9 6.94 14.75 4.18
C PHE A 9 6.49 13.41 4.80
N TYR A 10 5.51 13.46 5.71
CA TYR A 10 4.96 12.27 6.34
C TYR A 10 4.28 11.36 5.31
N PHE A 11 3.41 11.93 4.45
CA PHE A 11 2.73 11.16 3.42
C PHE A 11 3.69 10.60 2.36
N LEU A 12 4.75 11.33 1.99
CA LEU A 12 5.79 10.81 1.12
C LEU A 12 6.48 9.57 1.72
N SER A 13 6.75 9.61 3.03
CA SER A 13 7.33 8.46 3.75
C SER A 13 6.38 7.26 3.80
N MET A 14 5.10 7.49 4.14
CA MET A 14 4.08 6.45 4.13
C MET A 14 3.95 5.81 2.74
N GLU A 15 3.88 6.62 1.68
CA GLU A 15 3.76 6.15 0.30
C GLU A 15 4.94 5.27 -0.08
N LYS A 16 6.18 5.71 0.23
CA LYS A 16 7.39 4.95 -0.07
C LYS A 16 7.38 3.58 0.62
N ARG A 17 7.01 3.53 1.91
CA ARG A 17 6.94 2.28 2.70
C ARG A 17 5.86 1.35 2.16
N LEU A 18 4.67 1.87 1.87
CA LEU A 18 3.58 1.07 1.33
C LEU A 18 3.91 0.52 -0.07
N ARG A 19 4.48 1.34 -0.94
CA ARG A 19 4.91 0.93 -2.28
C ARG A 19 5.99 -0.16 -2.23
N ALA A 20 6.95 -0.04 -1.32
CA ALA A 20 7.96 -1.07 -1.10
C ALA A 20 7.31 -2.39 -0.64
N ALA A 21 6.36 -2.33 0.29
CA ALA A 21 5.64 -3.51 0.75
C ALA A 21 4.78 -4.16 -0.34
N CYS A 22 4.20 -3.37 -1.27
CA CYS A 22 3.46 -3.91 -2.40
C CYS A 22 4.36 -4.56 -3.47
N ASN A 23 5.58 -4.04 -3.66
CA ASN A 23 6.50 -4.46 -4.73
C ASN A 23 7.53 -5.50 -4.30
N ALA A 24 7.48 -6.00 -3.07
CA ALA A 24 8.34 -7.10 -2.66
C ALA A 24 8.00 -8.37 -3.47
N SER A 25 9.01 -9.18 -3.76
CA SER A 25 8.89 -10.38 -4.60
C SER A 25 7.91 -11.41 -4.05
N ASP A 26 7.74 -11.44 -2.73
CA ASP A 26 6.86 -12.33 -1.98
C ASP A 26 5.70 -11.56 -1.32
N SER A 27 5.36 -10.36 -1.84
CA SER A 27 4.29 -9.55 -1.31
C SER A 27 2.98 -10.32 -1.23
N LYS A 28 2.44 -10.40 -0.02
CA LYS A 28 1.11 -10.91 0.28
C LYS A 28 0.22 -9.78 0.78
N ILE A 29 -1.08 -9.92 0.54
CA ILE A 29 -2.08 -8.94 0.99
C ILE A 29 -2.00 -8.76 2.51
N ASP A 30 -1.77 -9.82 3.29
CA ASP A 30 -1.67 -9.74 4.75
C ASP A 30 -0.45 -8.93 5.21
N ASN A 31 0.70 -9.07 4.54
CA ASN A 31 1.90 -8.29 4.84
C ASN A 31 1.69 -6.81 4.54
N VAL A 32 1.07 -6.49 3.40
CA VAL A 32 0.75 -5.11 3.02
C VAL A 32 -0.26 -4.50 3.99
N ALA A 33 -1.28 -5.25 4.41
CA ALA A 33 -2.27 -4.80 5.38
C ALA A 33 -1.61 -4.45 6.73
N LYS A 34 -0.69 -5.28 7.23
CA LYS A 34 0.08 -5.00 8.45
C LYS A 34 0.94 -3.74 8.33
N VAL A 35 1.59 -3.53 7.18
CA VAL A 35 2.36 -2.30 6.93
C VAL A 35 1.45 -1.08 6.92
N LEU A 36 0.30 -1.15 6.25
CA LEU A 36 -0.67 -0.06 6.22
C LEU A 36 -1.19 0.26 7.63
N ASP A 37 -1.56 -0.74 8.41
CA ASP A 37 -2.00 -0.58 9.80
C ASP A 37 -0.94 0.12 10.67
N ALA A 38 0.32 -0.31 10.59
CA ALA A 38 1.42 0.33 11.31
C ALA A 38 1.60 1.81 10.91
N LEU A 39 1.53 2.12 9.61
CA LEU A 39 1.60 3.49 9.10
C LEU A 39 0.45 4.36 9.63
N LEU A 40 -0.77 3.82 9.67
CA LEU A 40 -1.95 4.51 10.19
C LEU A 40 -1.84 4.76 11.70
N CYS A 41 -1.39 3.75 12.46
CA CYS A 41 -1.12 3.89 13.89
C CYS A 41 -0.07 4.97 14.19
N GLU A 42 1.02 5.01 13.42
CA GLU A 42 2.06 6.05 13.56
C GLU A 42 1.49 7.45 13.21
N TYR A 43 0.69 7.56 12.16
CA TYR A 43 0.07 8.80 11.70
C TYR A 43 -0.90 9.36 12.74
N GLU A 44 -1.69 8.47 13.34
CA GLU A 44 -2.66 8.81 14.37
C GLU A 44 -1.96 9.50 15.55
N LYS A 45 -0.84 8.93 16.01
CA LYS A 45 -0.05 9.45 17.13
C LYS A 45 0.73 10.72 16.79
N SER A 46 1.23 10.85 15.56
CA SER A 46 2.22 11.87 15.20
C SER A 46 1.65 13.21 14.73
N ILE A 47 0.40 13.24 14.27
CA ILE A 47 -0.22 14.40 13.62
C ILE A 47 -1.46 14.84 14.38
N GLN A 48 -1.52 16.10 14.81
CA GLN A 48 -2.68 16.69 15.50
C GLN A 48 -3.15 17.96 14.77
N ALA A 49 -3.26 17.85 13.43
CA ALA A 49 -3.57 18.98 12.55
C ALA A 49 -5.08 19.08 12.25
N PRO A 50 -5.63 20.29 12.11
CA PRO A 50 -6.89 20.48 11.40
C PRO A 50 -6.80 19.89 9.98
N GLY A 51 -7.85 19.19 9.53
CA GLY A 51 -7.88 18.57 8.20
C GLY A 51 -7.01 17.32 8.03
N LYS A 52 -6.38 16.81 9.09
CA LYS A 52 -5.63 15.55 9.12
C LYS A 52 -6.38 14.42 8.41
N TRP A 53 -7.60 14.15 8.83
CA TRP A 53 -8.41 13.05 8.29
C TRP A 53 -8.74 13.20 6.81
N GLN A 54 -8.92 14.43 6.32
CA GLN A 54 -9.17 14.68 4.91
C GLN A 54 -7.94 14.35 4.05
N LYS A 55 -6.74 14.78 4.48
CA LYS A 55 -5.51 14.39 3.77
C LYS A 55 -5.27 12.88 3.86
N LEU A 56 -5.56 12.25 5.00
CA LEU A 56 -5.44 10.80 5.14
C LEU A 56 -6.40 10.05 4.19
N ALA A 57 -7.63 10.52 4.05
CA ALA A 57 -8.59 9.93 3.12
C ALA A 57 -8.08 9.99 1.66
N VAL A 58 -7.51 11.13 1.24
CA VAL A 58 -6.89 11.27 -0.08
C VAL A 58 -5.71 10.30 -0.25
N PHE A 59 -4.84 10.19 0.75
CA PHE A 59 -3.73 9.24 0.74
C PHE A 59 -4.21 7.78 0.60
N LEU A 60 -5.23 7.40 1.36
CA LEU A 60 -5.81 6.04 1.32
C LEU A 60 -6.41 5.75 -0.05
N GLN A 61 -7.17 6.70 -0.61
CA GLN A 61 -7.71 6.57 -1.96
C GLN A 61 -6.60 6.30 -2.98
N GLN A 62 -5.56 7.15 -3.01
CA GLN A 62 -4.43 6.99 -3.94
C GLN A 62 -3.66 5.67 -3.72
N SER A 63 -3.57 5.22 -2.46
CA SER A 63 -2.92 3.96 -2.09
C SER A 63 -3.69 2.74 -2.62
N PHE A 64 -5.03 2.77 -2.57
CA PHE A 64 -5.84 1.67 -3.10
C PHE A 64 -5.93 1.69 -4.62
N GLU A 65 -6.02 2.87 -5.24
CA GLU A 65 -6.12 3.02 -6.69
C GLU A 65 -4.84 2.61 -7.43
N ARG A 66 -3.68 2.68 -6.77
CA ARG A 66 -2.39 2.38 -7.41
C ARG A 66 -1.67 1.18 -6.77
N PRO A 67 -0.85 1.34 -5.70
CA PRO A 67 0.03 0.26 -5.26
C PRO A 67 -0.72 -1.01 -4.81
N ALA A 68 -1.92 -0.91 -4.23
CA ALA A 68 -2.70 -2.08 -3.84
C ALA A 68 -3.37 -2.78 -5.04
N LEU A 69 -3.93 -2.00 -5.97
CA LEU A 69 -4.51 -2.52 -7.19
C LEU A 69 -3.46 -3.23 -8.06
N ASP A 70 -2.28 -2.63 -8.21
CA ASP A 70 -1.15 -3.20 -8.95
C ASP A 70 -0.72 -4.55 -8.36
N LEU A 71 -0.62 -4.65 -7.03
CA LEU A 71 -0.32 -5.92 -6.35
C LEU A 71 -1.42 -6.95 -6.62
N THR A 72 -2.70 -6.56 -6.53
CA THR A 72 -3.82 -7.46 -6.75
C THR A 72 -3.79 -8.06 -8.16
N TRP A 73 -3.56 -7.23 -9.18
CA TRP A 73 -3.41 -7.70 -10.55
C TRP A 73 -2.23 -8.64 -10.72
N ARG A 74 -1.07 -8.34 -10.13
CA ARG A 74 0.10 -9.25 -10.17
C ARG A 74 -0.22 -10.62 -9.56
N LEU A 75 -0.93 -10.65 -8.44
CA LEU A 75 -1.33 -11.90 -7.77
C LEU A 75 -2.32 -12.69 -8.63
N ILE A 76 -3.31 -12.04 -9.23
CA ILE A 76 -4.27 -12.68 -10.15
C ILE A 76 -3.52 -13.28 -11.35
N ASN A 77 -2.68 -12.48 -12.02
CA ASN A 77 -1.92 -12.93 -13.19
C ASN A 77 -0.98 -14.09 -12.84
N LYS A 78 -0.40 -14.11 -11.64
CA LYS A 78 0.43 -15.23 -11.19
C LYS A 78 -0.38 -16.51 -11.07
N VAL A 79 -1.57 -16.45 -10.47
CA VAL A 79 -2.47 -17.60 -10.36
C VAL A 79 -2.91 -18.12 -11.73
N GLU A 80 -3.25 -17.22 -12.66
CA GLU A 80 -3.62 -17.59 -14.03
C GLU A 80 -2.46 -18.25 -14.79
N SER A 81 -1.25 -17.72 -14.63
CA SER A 81 -0.03 -18.30 -15.19
C SER A 81 0.26 -19.69 -14.62
N ASP A 82 0.11 -19.87 -13.32
CA ASP A 82 0.35 -21.15 -12.63
C ASP A 82 -0.67 -22.20 -13.07
N LYS A 83 -1.95 -21.81 -13.18
CA LYS A 83 -3.01 -22.66 -13.71
C LYS A 83 -2.72 -23.11 -15.15
N SER A 84 -2.28 -22.19 -16.01
CA SER A 84 -1.95 -22.50 -17.41
C SER A 84 -0.75 -23.45 -17.51
N SER A 85 0.26 -23.25 -16.66
CA SER A 85 1.45 -24.10 -16.60
C SER A 85 1.10 -25.52 -16.16
N LEU A 86 0.23 -25.67 -15.16
CA LEU A 86 -0.26 -26.99 -14.72
C LEU A 86 -1.07 -27.70 -15.80
N SER A 87 -1.90 -26.97 -16.54
CA SER A 87 -2.67 -27.54 -17.66
C SER A 87 -1.76 -28.12 -18.75
N LEU A 88 -0.59 -27.52 -18.99
CA LEU A 88 0.38 -28.04 -19.96
C LEU A 88 1.14 -29.26 -19.47
N ILE A 89 1.23 -29.46 -18.14
CA ILE A 89 1.94 -30.60 -17.55
C ILE A 89 1.04 -31.84 -17.47
N ILE A 90 -0.27 -31.64 -17.27
CA ILE A 90 -1.22 -32.71 -16.99
C ILE A 90 -1.90 -33.24 -18.26
N ASN A 91 -1.94 -32.47 -19.36
CA ASN A 91 -2.42 -32.92 -20.67
C ASN A 91 -1.26 -33.48 -21.51
#